data_AF-A0A0N4VGN1-F1
#
_entry.id   AF-A0A0N4VGN1-F1
#
_cell.length_a   1.000
_cell.length_b   1.000
_cell.length_c   1.000
_cell.angle_alpha   90.00
_cell.angle_beta   90.00
_cell.angle_gamma   90.00
#
_symmetry.space_group_name_H-M   'P 1'
#
loop_
_entity.id
_entity.type
_entity.pdbx_description
1 polymer ?
#
loop_
_entity_poly.entity_id
_entity_poly.type
_entity_poly.pdbx_seq_one_letter_code
_entity_poly.pdbx_strand_id
1 'polypeptide(L)'
;MPLNVIERTCQVSQHRGSEVIEAKDVEYVLDKYFKIPHFPKGNGIAELLKGENEGPYAEKRSKHADFTAHNQRLSVINKTIKKI
;
A
#
# COMPACT_ATOMS: atom_id res chain seq x y z
N MET A 1 22.06 1.14 1.41
CA MET A 1 21.82 -0.12 2.16
C MET A 1 20.33 -0.40 2.12
N PRO A 2 19.86 -1.56 1.64
CA PRO A 2 18.45 -1.92 1.78
C PRO A 2 18.15 -2.06 3.28
N LEU A 3 17.29 -1.20 3.84
CA LEU A 3 16.81 -1.33 5.22
C LEU A 3 16.28 -2.76 5.42
N ASN A 4 16.79 -3.43 6.46
CA ASN A 4 16.48 -4.82 6.78
C ASN A 4 14.99 -4.92 7.14
N VAL A 5 14.37 -6.10 6.91
CA VAL A 5 12.94 -6.35 7.19
C VAL A 5 12.59 -5.89 8.61
N ILE A 6 13.45 -6.19 9.58
CA ILE A 6 13.29 -5.86 11.00
C ILE A 6 13.16 -4.35 11.23
N GLU A 7 14.02 -3.54 10.60
CA GLU A 7 14.00 -2.08 10.79
C GLU A 7 12.70 -1.48 10.27
N ARG A 8 12.27 -1.91 9.07
CA ARG A 8 11.01 -1.46 8.48
C ARG A 8 9.81 -1.91 9.31
N THR A 9 9.83 -3.13 9.83
CA THR A 9 8.74 -3.63 10.69
C THR A 9 8.64 -2.82 11.97
N CYS A 10 9.77 -2.47 12.59
CA CYS A 10 9.80 -1.61 13.77
C CYS A 10 9.25 -0.20 13.47
N GLN A 11 9.61 0.38 12.31
CA GLN A 11 9.04 1.66 11.87
C GLN A 11 7.52 1.59 11.69
N VAL A 12 7.00 0.48 11.16
CA VAL A 12 5.56 0.28 10.97
C VAL A 12 4.82 0.13 12.30
N SER A 13 5.37 -0.62 13.26
CA SER A 13 4.76 -0.74 14.60
C SER A 13 4.74 0.60 15.34
N GLN A 14 5.83 1.37 15.25
CA GLN A 14 5.91 2.72 15.80
C GLN A 14 4.94 3.70 15.13
N HIS A 15 4.79 3.64 13.80
CA HIS A 15 3.81 4.45 13.07
C HIS A 15 2.37 4.15 13.50
N ARG A 16 2.08 2.91 13.91
CA ARG A 16 0.79 2.53 14.51
C ARG A 16 0.62 3.05 15.95
N GLY A 17 1.67 3.57 16.57
CA GLY A 17 1.68 3.96 17.98
C GLY A 17 1.80 2.78 18.94
N SER A 18 2.46 1.69 18.51
CA SER A 18 2.62 0.47 19.30
C SER A 18 4.09 0.15 19.53
N GLU A 19 4.43 -0.18 20.77
CA GLU A 19 5.77 -0.64 21.17
C GLU A 19 5.97 -2.15 20.87
N VAL A 20 4.90 -2.85 20.50
CA VAL A 20 4.93 -4.29 20.24
C VAL A 20 4.79 -4.55 18.74
N ILE A 21 5.73 -5.32 18.21
CA ILE A 21 5.68 -5.79 16.82
C ILE A 21 4.64 -6.90 16.72
N GLU A 22 3.71 -6.76 15.78
CA GLU A 22 2.70 -7.75 15.48
C GLU A 22 2.94 -8.37 14.08
N ALA A 23 2.40 -9.57 13.84
CA ALA A 23 2.58 -10.26 12.56
C ALA A 23 2.11 -9.43 11.35
N LYS A 24 1.08 -8.60 11.53
CA LYS A 24 0.58 -7.69 10.49
C LYS A 24 1.61 -6.64 10.05
N ASP A 25 2.53 -6.24 10.93
CA ASP A 25 3.60 -5.28 10.60
C ASP A 25 4.65 -5.92 9.68
N VAL A 26 4.96 -7.19 9.94
CA VAL A 26 5.87 -7.99 9.12
C VAL A 26 5.22 -8.28 7.77
N GLU A 27 3.96 -8.73 7.77
CA GLU A 27 3.19 -9.01 6.56
C GLU A 27 3.11 -7.78 5.65
N TYR A 28 2.83 -6.60 6.21
CA TYR A 28 2.81 -5.34 5.47
C TYR A 28 4.17 -5.04 4.83
N VAL A 29 5.27 -5.21 5.57
CA VAL A 29 6.62 -4.91 5.06
C VAL A 29 7.03 -5.87 3.94
N LEU A 30 6.74 -7.16 4.10
CA LEU A 30 7.05 -8.20 3.11
C LEU A 30 6.29 -7.95 1.79
N ASP A 31 4.99 -7.61 1.88
CA ASP A 31 4.17 -7.28 0.72
C ASP A 31 4.66 -5.99 0.03
N LYS A 32 4.80 -4.89 0.79
CA LYS A 32 5.03 -3.56 0.22
C LYS A 32 6.45 -3.34 -0.29
N TYR A 33 7.45 -3.94 0.33
CA TYR A 33 8.86 -3.63 0.04
C TYR A 33 9.64 -4.78 -0.57
N PHE A 34 9.25 -6.02 -0.29
CA PHE A 34 9.93 -7.21 -0.78
C PHE A 34 9.12 -7.95 -1.85
N LYS A 35 7.86 -7.55 -2.10
CA LYS A 35 6.94 -8.21 -3.04
C LYS A 35 6.80 -9.70 -2.75
N ILE A 36 6.94 -10.09 -1.48
CA ILE A 36 6.77 -11.47 -1.04
C ILE A 36 5.28 -11.64 -0.74
N PRO A 37 4.57 -12.50 -1.49
CA PRO A 37 3.13 -12.70 -1.30
C PRO A 37 2.85 -13.29 0.08
N HIS A 38 1.69 -12.92 0.63
CA HIS A 38 1.22 -13.35 1.94
C HIS A 38 1.13 -14.88 2.01
N PHE A 39 1.77 -15.48 3.02
CA PHE A 39 1.61 -16.92 3.30
C PHE A 39 0.29 -17.12 4.06
N PRO A 40 -0.70 -17.83 3.50
CA PRO A 40 -1.96 -18.07 4.20
C PRO A 40 -1.69 -18.82 5.52
N LYS A 41 -2.20 -18.28 6.63
CA LYS A 41 -2.14 -18.92 7.95
C LYS A 41 -3.24 -19.98 8.01
N GLY A 42 -3.00 -21.10 7.35
CA GLY A 42 -3.92 -22.22 7.23
C GLY A 42 -3.26 -23.35 6.45
N ASN A 43 -3.63 -24.59 6.75
CA ASN A 43 -2.99 -25.77 6.15
C ASN A 43 -2.95 -25.70 4.61
N GLY A 44 -1.74 -25.48 4.10
CA GLY A 44 -1.31 -25.96 2.80
C GLY A 44 -1.62 -25.03 1.63
N ILE A 45 -0.57 -24.79 0.84
CA ILE A 45 -0.44 -24.90 -0.63
C ILE A 45 -1.75 -25.12 -1.46
N ALA A 46 -2.75 -25.82 -0.94
CA ALA A 46 -4.09 -25.96 -1.52
C ALA A 46 -4.91 -24.65 -1.59
N GLU A 47 -4.75 -23.70 -0.65
CA GLU A 47 -5.45 -22.41 -0.69
C GLU A 47 -4.82 -21.43 -1.70
N LEU A 48 -3.50 -21.53 -1.91
CA LEU A 48 -2.79 -20.79 -2.97
C LEU A 48 -3.24 -21.16 -4.39
N LEU A 49 -3.82 -22.35 -4.58
CA LEU A 49 -4.36 -22.82 -5.86
C LEU A 49 -5.87 -22.53 -6.03
N LYS A 50 -6.54 -22.06 -4.97
CA LYS A 50 -7.97 -21.75 -4.95
C LYS A 50 -8.18 -20.30 -4.51
N GLY A 51 -7.90 -19.36 -5.40
CA GLY A 51 -8.45 -18.01 -5.25
C GLY A 51 -7.46 -16.90 -5.45
N GLU A 52 -7.21 -16.58 -6.72
CA GLU A 52 -6.99 -15.20 -7.16
C GLU A 52 -8.25 -14.32 -6.95
N ASN A 53 -9.12 -14.64 -5.99
CA ASN A 53 -10.36 -13.94 -5.72
C ASN A 53 -10.48 -13.63 -4.22
N GLU A 54 -10.32 -12.34 -3.94
CA GLU A 54 -10.94 -11.60 -2.83
C GLU A 54 -10.30 -11.73 -1.43
N GLY A 55 -9.19 -11.04 -1.23
CA GLY A 55 -8.80 -10.53 0.09
C GLY A 55 -9.40 -9.13 0.35
N PRO A 56 -9.86 -8.78 1.57
CA PRO A 56 -10.50 -7.50 1.88
C PRO A 56 -9.54 -6.30 1.92
N TYR A 57 -8.32 -6.45 1.40
CA TYR A 57 -7.33 -5.38 1.28
C TYR A 57 -7.28 -4.80 -0.14
N ALA A 58 -8.43 -4.80 -0.82
CA ALA A 58 -8.65 -3.94 -1.96
C ALA A 58 -8.65 -2.47 -1.48
N GLU A 59 -7.53 -1.81 -1.76
CA GLU A 59 -7.59 -0.49 -2.36
C GLU A 59 -8.16 0.65 -1.48
N LYS A 60 -7.42 1.03 -0.42
CA LYS A 60 -7.29 2.46 -0.14
C LYS A 60 -6.19 3.05 -1.02
N ARG A 61 -6.35 2.94 -2.36
CA ARG A 61 -5.83 4.04 -3.19
C ARG A 61 -6.50 5.27 -2.60
N SER A 62 -5.70 6.23 -2.14
CA SER A 62 -6.19 7.54 -1.72
C SER A 62 -6.87 8.19 -2.93
N LYS A 63 -8.09 7.74 -3.23
CA LYS A 63 -9.01 8.39 -4.12
C LYS A 63 -9.58 9.48 -3.24
N HIS A 64 -9.30 10.72 -3.62
CA HIS A 64 -9.74 11.95 -2.96
C HIS A 64 -8.73 12.60 -2.00
N ALA A 65 -7.51 12.86 -2.48
CA ALA A 65 -6.85 14.10 -2.09
C ALA A 65 -7.59 15.25 -2.80
N ASP A 66 -7.80 16.40 -2.15
CA ASP A 66 -8.50 17.56 -2.70
C ASP A 66 -7.93 18.02 -4.07
N PHE A 67 -8.52 17.50 -5.15
CA PHE A 67 -8.11 17.83 -6.51
C PHE A 67 -8.61 19.20 -6.96
N THR A 68 -9.31 19.98 -6.13
CA THR A 68 -9.85 21.29 -6.52
C THR A 68 -8.76 22.22 -7.05
N ALA A 69 -7.64 22.34 -6.32
CA ALA A 69 -6.49 23.13 -6.78
C ALA A 69 -5.77 22.50 -7.98
N HIS A 70 -5.79 21.17 -8.11
CA HIS A 70 -5.23 20.48 -9.28
C HIS A 70 -6.08 20.72 -10.54
N ASN A 71 -7.40 20.60 -10.43
CA ASN A 71 -8.36 20.82 -11.50
C ASN A 71 -8.38 22.29 -11.94
N GLN A 72 -8.25 23.24 -11.00
CA GLN A 72 -8.06 24.66 -11.32
C GLN A 72 -6.79 24.88 -12.14
N ARG A 73 -5.66 24.28 -11.74
CA ARG A 73 -4.39 24.34 -12.50
C ARG A 73 -4.54 23.78 -13.91
N LEU A 74 -5.17 22.61 -14.07
CA LEU A 74 -5.42 22.00 -15.38
C LEU A 74 -6.30 22.89 -16.28
N SER A 75 -7.33 23.53 -15.71
CA SER A 75 -8.22 24.43 -16.45
C SER A 75 -7.48 25.63 -17.03
N VAL A 76 -6.57 26.26 -16.27
CA VAL A 76 -5.76 27.39 -16.75
C VAL A 76 -4.82 26.94 -17.88
N ILE A 77 -4.11 25.82 -17.70
CA ILE A 77 -3.19 25.27 -18.72
C ILE A 77 -3.92 25.05 -20.05
N ASN A 78 -5.08 24.38 -20.00
CA ASN A 78 -5.87 24.09 -21.20
C ASN A 78 -6.39 25.35 -21.90
N LYS A 79 -6.73 26.40 -21.13
CA LYS A 79 -7.15 27.69 -21.70
C LYS A 79 -6.00 28.40 -22.42
N THR A 80 -4.78 28.32 -21.91
CA THR A 80 -3.61 28.94 -22.53
C THR A 80 -3.23 28.21 -23.82
N ILE A 81 -3.22 26.87 -23.82
CA ILE A 81 -2.87 26.07 -25.02
C ILE A 81 -3.85 26.32 -26.17
N LYS A 82 -5.16 26.45 -25.90
CA LYS A 82 -6.17 26.73 -26.94
C LYS A 82 -6.13 28.15 -27.51
N LYS A 83 -5.39 29.05 -26.86
CA LYS A 83 -5.31 30.48 -27.22
C LYS A 83 -4.06 30.79 -28.07
N ILE A 84 -3.15 29.82 -28.18
CA ILE A 84 -2.04 29.77 -29.13
C ILE A 84 -2.56 29.10 -30.40
#